data_AF-A0A937DL74-F1
#
_entry.id   AF-A0A937DL74-F1
#
_cell.length_a   1.000
_cell.length_b   1.000
_cell.length_c   1.000
_cell.angle_alpha   90.00
_cell.angle_beta   90.00
_cell.angle_gamma   90.00
#
_symmetry.space_group_name_H-M   'P 1'
#
loop_
_entity.id
_entity.type
_entity.pdbx_description
1 polymer ?
#
loop_
_entity_poly.entity_id
_entity_poly.type
_entity_poly.pdbx_seq_one_letter_code
_entity_poly.pdbx_strand_id
1 'polypeptide(L)'
;MNNRPWYKRYPADFISGVLGLTLEQKGAYSIILDLMYDRGGSVPDDDKYIAGVCGCSIRKWRSIRLSLEKANKISIQQGYIHNKRVEKELIKAMKAAEERQENGRKGGVKSAQMRSLSNKNNDLFQEILESAHTYQKPETINRLSKYPSWKKNQISSEKYHDSITVNDPAQINEEHWKKRLIWAHRDGIWPSDWGPSPGQKGCCVPPSLLKNSDLSSLS
;
A
#
# COMPACT_ATOMS: atom_id res chain seq x y z
N MET A 1 -5.58 0.08 -24.93
CA MET A 1 -5.33 1.02 -23.82
C MET A 1 -5.04 0.20 -22.58
N ASN A 2 -3.86 0.39 -22.00
CA ASN A 2 -3.44 -0.30 -20.79
C ASN A 2 -4.32 0.16 -19.61
N ASN A 3 -4.77 -0.76 -18.76
CA ASN A 3 -5.66 -0.44 -17.63
C ASN A 3 -4.93 0.25 -16.44
N ARG A 4 -3.72 0.76 -16.68
CA ARG A 4 -2.90 1.47 -15.70
C ARG A 4 -2.68 2.90 -16.20
N PRO A 5 -3.30 3.91 -15.56
CA PRO A 5 -3.22 5.30 -16.02
C PRO A 5 -1.85 5.94 -15.76
N TRP A 6 -0.89 5.21 -15.18
CA TRP A 6 0.44 5.69 -14.85
C TRP A 6 1.50 4.60 -15.04
N TYR A 7 2.72 5.01 -15.34
CA TYR A 7 3.91 4.17 -15.32
C TYR A 7 5.04 4.84 -14.55
N LYS A 8 6.00 4.05 -14.07
CA LYS A 8 7.14 4.59 -13.31
C LYS A 8 8.18 5.15 -14.28
N ARG A 9 8.48 6.44 -14.18
CA ARG A 9 9.51 7.10 -14.98
C ARG A 9 10.72 7.44 -14.10
N TYR A 10 11.91 7.27 -14.65
CA TYR A 10 13.17 7.54 -13.95
C TYR A 10 13.89 8.71 -14.66
N PRO A 11 13.68 9.96 -14.23
CA PRO A 11 14.23 11.12 -14.92
C PRO A 11 15.76 11.10 -15.04
N ALA A 12 16.47 10.69 -13.99
CA ALA A 12 17.93 10.60 -14.01
C ALA A 12 18.43 9.60 -15.06
N ASP A 13 17.85 8.40 -15.10
CA ASP A 13 18.17 7.35 -16.09
C ASP A 13 17.82 7.81 -17.51
N PHE A 14 16.70 8.52 -17.67
CA PHE A 14 16.29 9.06 -18.96
C PHE A 14 17.31 10.10 -19.46
N ILE A 15 17.59 11.13 -18.65
CA ILE A 15 18.49 12.22 -19.01
C ILE A 15 19.89 11.69 -19.33
N SER A 16 20.47 10.88 -18.45
CA SER A 16 21.78 10.24 -18.67
C SER A 16 21.79 9.37 -19.95
N GLY A 17 20.72 8.62 -20.18
CA GLY A 17 20.58 7.76 -21.34
C GLY A 17 20.47 8.52 -22.67
N VAL A 18 19.98 9.76 -22.68
CA VAL A 18 19.71 10.52 -23.92
C VAL A 18 20.67 11.68 -24.17
N LEU A 19 21.73 11.86 -23.37
CA LEU A 19 22.64 13.02 -23.48
C LEU A 19 23.11 13.29 -24.91
N GLY A 20 23.57 12.26 -25.63
CA GLY A 20 24.08 12.37 -27.00
C GLY A 20 23.03 12.52 -28.11
N LEU A 21 21.74 12.60 -27.76
CA LEU A 21 20.65 12.73 -28.74
C LEU A 21 20.24 14.19 -28.95
N THR A 22 19.74 14.50 -30.15
CA THR A 22 19.13 15.80 -30.47
C THR A 22 17.79 15.97 -29.75
N LEU A 23 17.29 17.20 -29.67
CA LEU A 23 15.98 17.48 -29.06
C LEU A 23 14.85 16.67 -29.72
N GLU A 24 14.82 16.60 -31.05
CA GLU A 24 13.83 15.84 -31.80
C GLU A 24 13.91 14.34 -31.49
N GLN A 25 15.13 13.79 -31.41
CA GLN A 25 15.33 12.37 -31.06
C GLN A 25 14.91 12.08 -29.62
N LYS A 26 15.22 12.99 -28.68
CA LYS A 26 14.79 12.91 -27.27
C LYS A 26 13.27 12.90 -27.16
N GLY A 27 12.60 13.81 -27.87
CA GLY A 27 11.14 13.92 -27.92
C GLY A 27 10.49 12.68 -28.50
N ALA A 28 10.93 12.26 -29.70
CA ALA A 28 10.41 11.06 -30.36
C ALA A 28 10.62 9.80 -29.50
N TYR A 29 11.81 9.64 -28.90
CA TYR A 29 12.08 8.53 -28.00
C TYR A 29 11.14 8.52 -26.78
N SER A 30 10.87 9.68 -26.17
CA SER A 30 9.91 9.77 -25.07
C SER A 30 8.51 9.30 -25.49
N ILE A 31 8.02 9.81 -26.64
CA ILE A 31 6.70 9.45 -27.18
C ILE A 31 6.61 7.94 -27.45
N ILE A 32 7.67 7.32 -27.99
CA ILE A 32 7.70 5.87 -28.22
C ILE A 32 7.59 5.10 -26.89
N LEU A 33 8.30 5.53 -25.84
CA LEU A 33 8.18 4.90 -24.53
C LEU A 33 6.75 5.03 -23.98
N ASP A 34 6.15 6.20 -24.11
CA ASP A 34 4.76 6.45 -23.70
C ASP A 34 3.78 5.54 -24.47
N LEU A 35 3.96 5.40 -25.78
CA LEU A 35 3.19 4.47 -26.62
C LEU A 35 3.36 3.01 -26.21
N MET A 36 4.58 2.58 -25.87
CA MET A 36 4.84 1.22 -25.41
C MET A 36 4.10 0.95 -24.08
N TYR A 37 4.14 1.90 -23.14
CA TYR A 37 3.43 1.77 -21.87
C TYR A 37 1.91 1.83 -22.04
N ASP A 38 1.37 2.68 -22.93
CA ASP A 38 -0.06 2.74 -23.22
C ASP A 38 -0.59 1.48 -23.93
N ARG A 39 0.22 0.85 -24.78
CA ARG A 39 -0.14 -0.44 -25.40
C ARG A 39 0.14 -1.65 -24.50
N GLY A 40 0.99 -1.48 -23.49
CA GLY A 40 1.45 -2.57 -22.64
C GLY A 40 2.47 -3.48 -23.31
N GLY A 41 3.27 -2.97 -24.26
CA GLY A 41 4.26 -3.77 -24.99
C GLY A 41 4.93 -3.02 -26.13
N SER A 42 5.41 -3.77 -27.12
CA SER A 42 6.04 -3.22 -28.31
C SER A 42 5.05 -2.44 -29.19
N VAL A 43 5.60 -1.55 -30.02
CA VAL A 43 4.81 -0.67 -30.92
C VAL A 43 5.00 -1.15 -32.36
N PRO A 44 3.94 -1.23 -33.20
CA PRO A 44 4.10 -1.58 -34.61
C PRO A 44 5.07 -0.63 -35.31
N ASP A 45 5.97 -1.16 -36.13
CA ASP A 45 6.92 -0.38 -36.95
C ASP A 45 6.23 0.21 -38.19
N ASP A 46 5.23 1.06 -37.96
CA ASP A 46 4.51 1.82 -38.98
C ASP A 46 4.98 3.27 -39.00
N ASP A 47 5.79 3.59 -40.01
CA ASP A 47 6.34 4.92 -40.23
C ASP A 47 5.27 6.02 -40.28
N LYS A 48 4.11 5.77 -40.88
CA LYS A 48 3.06 6.76 -41.05
C LYS A 48 2.38 7.04 -39.72
N TYR A 49 2.07 5.98 -38.97
CA TYR A 49 1.50 6.08 -37.64
C TYR A 49 2.44 6.83 -36.68
N ILE A 50 3.70 6.40 -36.58
CA ILE A 50 4.65 6.97 -35.61
C ILE A 50 4.99 8.42 -35.97
N ALA A 51 5.17 8.74 -37.26
CA ALA A 51 5.39 10.12 -37.69
C ALA A 51 4.20 11.03 -37.31
N GLY A 52 2.97 10.52 -37.46
CA GLY A 52 1.75 11.22 -37.04
C GLY A 52 1.73 11.52 -35.54
N VAL A 53 2.03 10.52 -34.71
CA VAL A 53 2.07 10.72 -33.24
C VAL A 53 3.22 11.64 -32.82
N CYS A 54 4.39 11.53 -33.47
CA CYS A 54 5.53 12.41 -33.21
C CYS A 54 5.33 13.85 -33.74
N GLY A 55 4.30 14.09 -34.56
CA GLY A 55 4.07 15.39 -35.19
C GLY A 55 5.17 15.80 -36.18
N CYS A 56 5.77 14.83 -36.88
CA CYS A 56 6.85 15.08 -37.85
C CYS A 56 6.60 14.40 -39.20
N SER A 57 7.41 14.72 -40.21
CA SER A 57 7.29 14.07 -41.52
C SER A 57 7.81 12.63 -41.47
N ILE A 58 7.27 11.75 -42.32
CA ILE A 58 7.73 10.35 -42.45
C ILE A 58 9.25 10.29 -42.72
N ARG A 59 9.77 11.18 -43.56
CA ARG A 59 11.21 11.28 -43.85
C ARG A 59 12.02 11.61 -42.60
N LYS A 60 11.54 12.54 -41.76
CA LYS A 60 12.18 12.89 -40.50
C LYS A 60 12.14 11.73 -39.52
N TRP A 61 10.99 11.08 -39.36
CA TRP A 61 10.84 9.90 -38.52
C TRP A 61 11.84 8.80 -38.92
N ARG A 62 11.95 8.45 -40.20
CA ARG A 62 12.94 7.46 -40.68
C ARG A 62 14.38 7.80 -40.26
N SER A 63 14.77 9.07 -40.35
CA SER A 63 16.09 9.52 -39.90
C SER A 63 16.25 9.37 -38.38
N ILE A 64 15.24 9.76 -37.60
CA ILE A 64 15.26 9.63 -36.14
C ILE A 64 15.33 8.15 -35.74
N ARG A 65 14.52 7.30 -36.38
CA ARG A 65 14.48 5.85 -36.15
C ARG A 65 15.86 5.23 -36.30
N LEU A 66 16.55 5.52 -37.41
CA LEU A 66 17.92 5.06 -37.65
C LEU A 66 18.90 5.55 -36.57
N SER A 67 18.78 6.81 -36.13
CA SER A 67 19.62 7.33 -35.04
C SER A 67 19.36 6.63 -33.70
N LEU A 68 18.09 6.37 -33.37
CA LEU A 68 17.71 5.68 -32.13
C LEU A 68 18.14 4.20 -32.12
N GLU A 69 18.04 3.54 -33.27
CA GLU A 69 18.52 2.17 -33.46
C GLU A 69 20.05 2.10 -33.31
N LYS A 70 20.80 2.99 -33.99
CA LYS A 70 22.26 3.10 -33.82
C LYS A 70 22.68 3.39 -32.39
N ALA A 71 21.90 4.18 -31.65
CA ALA A 71 22.13 4.50 -30.25
C ALA A 71 21.63 3.40 -29.27
N ASN A 72 21.20 2.24 -29.77
CA ASN A 72 20.66 1.11 -28.99
C ASN A 72 19.50 1.50 -28.06
N LYS A 73 18.69 2.49 -28.45
CA LYS A 73 17.52 2.94 -27.67
C LYS A 73 16.26 2.16 -28.01
N ILE A 74 16.18 1.70 -29.25
CA ILE A 74 15.11 0.84 -29.75
C ILE A 74 15.72 -0.29 -30.57
N SER A 75 15.01 -1.41 -30.65
CA SER A 75 15.34 -2.52 -31.55
C SER A 75 14.12 -2.94 -32.34
N ILE A 76 14.29 -3.27 -33.61
CA ILE A 76 13.20 -3.68 -34.48
C ILE A 76 13.23 -5.20 -34.60
N GLN A 77 12.13 -5.86 -34.27
CA GLN A 77 11.99 -7.31 -34.35
C GLN A 77 10.58 -7.63 -34.85
N GLN A 78 10.47 -8.50 -35.86
CA GLN A 78 9.19 -9.00 -36.36
C GLN A 78 8.17 -7.89 -36.75
N GLY A 79 8.65 -6.73 -37.22
CA GLY A 79 7.78 -5.60 -37.57
C GLY A 79 7.30 -4.76 -36.38
N TYR A 80 7.92 -4.92 -35.21
CA TYR A 80 7.64 -4.16 -34.01
C TYR A 80 8.90 -3.48 -33.48
N ILE A 81 8.71 -2.35 -32.81
CA ILE A 81 9.72 -1.58 -32.10
C ILE A 81 9.69 -2.00 -30.63
N HIS A 82 10.86 -2.36 -30.12
CA HIS A 82 11.07 -2.89 -28.77
C HIS A 82 12.03 -2.01 -27.98
N ASN A 83 11.86 -2.00 -26.66
CA ASN A 83 12.81 -1.42 -25.72
C ASN A 83 13.02 -2.40 -24.55
N LYS A 84 14.27 -2.84 -24.39
CA LYS A 84 14.66 -3.85 -23.39
C LYS A 84 14.26 -3.48 -21.97
N ARG A 85 14.28 -2.19 -21.61
CA ARG A 85 13.92 -1.74 -20.26
C ARG A 85 12.42 -1.80 -20.05
N VAL A 86 11.65 -1.28 -21.01
CA VAL A 86 10.17 -1.30 -20.95
C VAL A 86 9.65 -2.73 -20.83
N GLU A 87 10.18 -3.67 -21.62
CA GLU A 87 9.80 -5.09 -21.53
C GLU A 87 10.05 -5.67 -20.14
N LYS A 88 11.23 -5.43 -19.56
CA LYS A 88 11.56 -5.90 -18.21
C LYS A 88 10.62 -5.30 -17.17
N GLU A 89 10.32 -4.01 -17.27
CA GLU A 89 9.43 -3.32 -16.34
C GLU A 89 7.99 -3.81 -16.45
N LEU A 90 7.50 -4.03 -17.68
CA LEU A 90 6.16 -4.59 -17.93
C LEU A 90 6.04 -6.01 -17.40
N ILE A 91 7.00 -6.89 -17.69
CA ILE A 91 7.01 -8.28 -17.16
C ILE A 91 7.00 -8.26 -15.63
N LYS A 92 7.82 -7.41 -15.00
CA LYS A 92 7.84 -7.25 -13.53
C LYS A 92 6.48 -6.79 -13.01
N ALA A 93 5.86 -5.83 -13.68
CA ALA A 93 4.56 -5.29 -13.27
C ALA A 93 3.40 -6.27 -13.51
N MET A 94 3.50 -7.14 -14.51
CA MET A 94 2.56 -8.25 -14.74
C MET A 94 2.67 -9.29 -13.64
N LYS A 95 3.88 -9.79 -13.36
CA LYS A 95 4.14 -10.76 -12.27
C LYS A 95 3.65 -10.26 -10.92
N ALA A 96 3.95 -9.01 -10.57
CA ALA A 96 3.51 -8.42 -9.32
C ALA A 96 1.98 -8.26 -9.24
N ALA A 97 1.29 -8.08 -10.37
CA ALA A 97 -0.18 -8.04 -10.39
C ALA A 97 -0.79 -9.42 -10.22
N GLU A 98 -0.24 -10.43 -10.89
CA GLU A 98 -0.66 -11.83 -10.73
C GLU A 98 -0.49 -12.29 -9.29
N GLU A 99 0.65 -12.00 -8.66
CA GLU A 99 0.89 -12.33 -7.25
C GLU A 99 -0.10 -11.65 -6.31
N ARG A 100 -0.40 -10.36 -6.52
CA ARG A 100 -1.42 -9.64 -5.73
C ARG A 100 -2.82 -10.21 -5.93
N GLN A 101 -3.17 -10.59 -7.16
CA GLN A 101 -4.46 -11.20 -7.46
C GLN A 101 -4.59 -12.55 -6.75
N GLU A 102 -3.56 -13.38 -6.79
CA GLU A 102 -3.57 -14.68 -6.13
C GLU A 102 -3.62 -14.55 -4.60
N ASN A 103 -2.87 -13.63 -4.02
CA ASN A 103 -2.92 -13.35 -2.59
C ASN A 103 -4.29 -12.81 -2.16
N GLY A 104 -4.89 -11.92 -2.96
CA GLY A 104 -6.25 -11.43 -2.76
C GLY A 104 -7.28 -12.56 -2.81
N ARG A 105 -7.15 -13.48 -3.76
CA ARG A 105 -8.01 -14.67 -3.88
C ARG A 105 -7.89 -15.57 -2.65
N LYS A 106 -6.66 -15.91 -2.24
CA LYS A 106 -6.40 -16.74 -1.04
C LYS A 106 -6.96 -16.07 0.22
N GLY A 107 -6.77 -14.76 0.38
CA GLY A 107 -7.31 -13.99 1.48
C GLY A 107 -8.85 -13.99 1.50
N GLY A 108 -9.47 -13.81 0.34
CA GLY A 108 -10.93 -13.86 0.18
C GLY A 108 -11.52 -15.22 0.55
N VAL A 109 -10.89 -16.31 0.12
CA VAL A 109 -11.30 -17.69 0.49
C VAL A 109 -11.19 -17.90 2.00
N LYS A 110 -10.05 -17.56 2.62
CA LYS A 110 -9.86 -17.69 4.07
C LYS A 110 -10.88 -16.85 4.85
N SER A 111 -11.14 -15.63 4.43
CA SER A 111 -12.14 -14.76 5.04
C SER A 111 -13.57 -15.33 4.91
N ALA A 112 -13.92 -15.90 3.76
CA ALA A 112 -15.20 -16.58 3.58
C ALA A 112 -15.34 -17.81 4.50
N GLN A 113 -14.29 -18.63 4.60
CA GLN A 113 -14.26 -19.78 5.52
C GLN A 113 -14.44 -19.33 6.97
N MET A 114 -13.69 -18.32 7.42
CA MET A 114 -13.80 -17.77 8.78
C MET A 114 -15.20 -17.21 9.08
N ARG A 115 -15.82 -16.48 8.13
CA ARG A 115 -17.21 -16.00 8.27
C ARG A 115 -18.20 -17.15 8.38
N SER A 116 -18.06 -18.19 7.57
CA SER A 116 -18.92 -19.37 7.63
C SER A 116 -18.80 -20.12 8.95
N LEU A 117 -17.58 -20.23 9.50
CA LEU A 117 -17.33 -20.89 10.77
C LEU A 117 -17.89 -20.09 11.95
N SER A 118 -17.73 -18.76 11.92
CA SER A 118 -18.30 -17.85 12.91
C SER A 118 -19.83 -17.91 12.94
N ASN A 119 -20.49 -17.91 11.77
CA ASN A 119 -21.95 -18.05 11.69
C ASN A 119 -22.43 -19.37 12.30
N LYS A 120 -21.78 -20.50 11.98
CA LYS A 120 -22.11 -21.80 12.58
C LYS A 120 -21.98 -21.80 14.10
N ASN A 121 -20.96 -21.13 14.64
CA ASN A 121 -20.78 -21.03 16.09
C ASN A 121 -21.86 -20.16 16.74
N ASN A 122 -22.30 -19.09 16.09
CA ASN A 122 -23.41 -18.27 16.57
C ASN A 122 -24.73 -19.06 16.55
N ASP A 123 -25.01 -19.81 15.49
CA ASP A 123 -26.21 -20.65 15.39
C ASP A 123 -26.21 -21.72 16.49
N LEU A 124 -25.08 -22.39 16.72
CA LEU A 124 -24.93 -23.36 17.82
C LEU A 124 -25.13 -22.72 19.19
N PHE A 125 -24.61 -21.51 19.42
CA PHE A 125 -24.80 -20.80 20.69
C PHE A 125 -26.25 -20.36 20.88
N GLN A 126 -26.97 -19.98 19.82
CA GLN A 126 -28.41 -19.68 19.88
C GLN A 126 -29.24 -20.94 20.19
N GLU A 127 -28.95 -22.08 19.56
CA GLU A 127 -29.62 -23.36 19.89
C GLU A 127 -29.38 -23.77 21.37
N ILE A 128 -28.16 -23.56 21.88
CA ILE A 128 -27.82 -23.82 23.29
C ILE A 128 -28.55 -22.84 24.22
N LEU A 129 -28.67 -21.56 23.85
CA LEU A 129 -29.40 -20.56 24.64
C LEU A 129 -30.91 -20.83 24.66
N GLU A 130 -31.50 -21.20 23.52
CA GLU A 130 -32.93 -21.53 23.42
C GLU A 130 -33.27 -22.81 24.21
N SER A 131 -32.41 -23.83 24.13
CA SER A 131 -32.57 -25.04 24.97
C SER A 131 -32.39 -24.76 26.46
N ALA A 132 -31.44 -23.88 26.85
CA ALA A 132 -31.29 -23.45 28.24
C ALA A 132 -32.49 -22.62 28.75
N HIS A 133 -33.15 -21.85 27.87
CA HIS A 133 -34.36 -21.08 28.20
C HIS A 133 -35.59 -21.95 28.49
N THR A 134 -35.62 -23.21 28.01
CA THR A 134 -36.72 -24.15 28.31
C THR A 134 -36.63 -24.81 29.70
N TYR A 135 -35.55 -24.57 30.46
CA TYR A 135 -35.30 -25.17 31.78
C TYR A 135 -35.10 -24.18 32.93
N GLN A 136 -35.56 -22.94 32.81
CA GLN A 136 -35.71 -22.05 33.95
C GLN A 136 -37.19 -21.71 34.19
N LYS A 137 -37.77 -22.33 35.23
CA LYS A 137 -39.02 -21.82 35.83
C LYS A 137 -38.73 -20.42 36.39
N PRO A 138 -39.48 -19.38 36.02
CA PRO A 138 -39.31 -18.08 36.64
C PRO A 138 -39.89 -18.13 38.05
N GLU A 139 -39.03 -18.14 39.07
CA GLU A 139 -39.46 -17.78 40.41
C GLU A 139 -39.73 -16.28 40.45
N THR A 140 -40.93 -15.95 40.90
CA THR A 140 -41.44 -14.59 41.01
C THR A 140 -40.68 -13.81 42.08
N ILE A 141 -39.74 -12.97 41.68
CA ILE A 141 -39.27 -11.86 42.52
C ILE A 141 -39.75 -10.56 41.89
N ASN A 142 -40.86 -10.06 42.43
CA ASN A 142 -41.43 -8.76 42.07
C ASN A 142 -40.88 -7.67 43.01
N ARG A 143 -40.56 -6.52 42.41
CA ARG A 143 -40.36 -5.16 42.97
C ARG A 143 -39.05 -4.84 43.71
N LEU A 144 -38.17 -4.14 43.00
CA LEU A 144 -37.86 -2.73 43.29
C LEU A 144 -37.16 -2.08 42.08
N SER A 145 -37.94 -1.44 41.22
CA SER A 145 -37.43 -0.57 40.15
C SER A 145 -36.99 0.77 40.75
N LYS A 146 -35.68 1.06 40.75
CA LYS A 146 -35.19 2.41 41.02
C LYS A 146 -33.86 2.72 40.34
N TYR A 147 -33.87 2.92 39.02
CA TYR A 147 -32.79 3.66 38.33
C TYR A 147 -33.34 4.53 37.20
N PRO A 148 -32.76 5.73 36.98
CA PRO A 148 -33.39 6.84 36.27
C PRO A 148 -33.27 6.74 34.75
N SER A 149 -34.26 7.29 34.03
CA SER A 149 -34.29 7.34 32.57
C SER A 149 -33.21 8.30 32.03
N TRP A 150 -32.33 7.80 31.18
CA TRP A 150 -31.40 8.65 30.44
C TRP A 150 -32.13 9.28 29.24
N LYS A 151 -32.16 10.62 29.24
CA LYS A 151 -32.72 11.44 28.15
C LYS A 151 -31.81 11.35 26.92
N LYS A 152 -32.43 11.27 25.74
CA LYS A 152 -31.79 11.54 24.45
C LYS A 152 -31.44 13.03 24.36
N ASN A 153 -30.17 13.37 24.20
CA ASN A 153 -29.77 14.68 23.68
C ASN A 153 -29.02 14.49 22.35
N GLN A 154 -29.54 15.18 21.34
CA GLN A 154 -28.95 15.38 20.03
C GLN A 154 -27.55 15.97 20.15
N ILE A 155 -26.60 15.46 19.37
CA ILE A 155 -25.37 16.18 19.04
C ILE A 155 -25.35 16.37 17.54
N SER A 156 -25.42 17.63 17.14
CA SER A 156 -25.29 18.16 15.80
C SER A 156 -23.87 18.01 15.27
N SER A 157 -23.79 17.94 13.94
CA SER A 157 -22.59 17.87 13.11
C SER A 157 -21.69 19.09 13.25
N GLU A 158 -20.40 18.89 13.52
CA GLU A 158 -19.38 19.87 13.12
C GLU A 158 -18.00 19.22 12.91
N LYS A 159 -17.37 19.66 11.81
CA LYS A 159 -16.15 19.13 11.20
C LYS A 159 -14.93 19.41 12.09
N TYR A 160 -14.13 18.40 12.41
CA TYR A 160 -12.88 18.59 13.13
C TYR A 160 -11.73 18.81 12.14
N HIS A 161 -11.16 20.01 12.16
CA HIS A 161 -9.88 20.35 11.53
C HIS A 161 -8.76 19.93 12.50
N ASP A 162 -7.88 19.03 12.06
CA ASP A 162 -6.67 18.68 12.80
C ASP A 162 -5.61 19.77 12.64
N SER A 163 -5.41 20.53 13.71
CA SER A 163 -4.18 21.30 13.95
C SER A 163 -3.89 21.28 15.44
N ILE A 164 -3.19 20.24 15.91
CA ILE A 164 -2.67 20.20 17.27
C ILE A 164 -1.17 20.47 17.23
N THR A 165 -0.86 21.69 17.68
CA THR A 165 0.44 22.19 18.08
C THR A 165 1.05 21.35 19.19
N VAL A 166 2.34 21.05 19.07
CA VAL A 166 3.19 20.43 20.08
C VAL A 166 3.14 21.24 21.38
N ASN A 167 2.84 20.59 22.52
CA ASN A 167 3.32 20.98 23.86
C ASN A 167 3.12 19.85 24.88
N ASP A 168 4.18 19.63 25.67
CA ASP A 168 4.31 18.88 26.94
C ASP A 168 4.37 17.33 26.95
N PRO A 169 5.53 16.71 27.29
CA PRO A 169 5.74 15.25 27.28
C PRO A 169 5.22 14.51 28.53
N ALA A 170 4.49 15.16 29.44
CA ALA A 170 4.10 14.56 30.73
C ALA A 170 2.69 13.92 30.79
N GLN A 171 1.91 13.93 29.70
CA GLN A 171 0.64 13.20 29.61
C GLN A 171 0.65 12.15 28.49
N ILE A 172 1.70 11.32 28.44
CA ILE A 172 1.75 10.27 27.43
C ILE A 172 0.89 9.09 27.87
N ASN A 173 -0.19 8.93 27.11
CA ASN A 173 -1.11 7.81 27.03
C ASN A 173 -0.41 6.45 27.24
N GLU A 174 -0.55 5.86 28.42
CA GLU A 174 0.14 4.63 28.86
C GLU A 174 -0.07 3.46 27.88
N GLU A 175 -1.23 3.43 27.21
CA GLU A 175 -1.55 2.45 26.16
C GLU A 175 -0.65 2.56 24.93
N HIS A 176 -0.18 3.76 24.61
CA HIS A 176 0.71 4.00 23.48
C HIS A 176 2.10 3.39 23.72
N TRP A 177 2.62 3.50 24.95
CA TRP A 177 3.88 2.85 25.33
C TRP A 177 3.75 1.32 25.40
N LYS A 178 2.63 0.79 25.91
CA LYS A 178 2.35 -0.65 25.91
C LYS A 178 2.40 -1.25 24.50
N LYS A 179 1.82 -0.58 23.50
CA LYS A 179 1.85 -1.04 22.10
C LYS A 179 3.26 -1.03 21.50
N ARG A 180 4.07 -0.02 21.80
CA ARG A 180 5.48 0.06 21.35
C ARG A 180 6.34 -1.05 21.94
N LEU A 181 6.18 -1.36 23.22
CA LEU A 181 6.90 -2.45 23.89
C LEU A 181 6.53 -3.82 23.30
N ILE A 182 5.23 -4.08 23.06
CA ILE A 182 4.78 -5.33 22.41
C ILE A 182 5.43 -5.49 21.04
N TRP A 183 5.49 -4.41 20.26
CA TRP A 183 6.12 -4.42 18.94
C TRP A 183 7.62 -4.69 19.01
N ALA A 184 8.34 -4.00 19.89
CA ALA A 184 9.78 -4.19 20.09
C ALA A 184 10.15 -5.60 20.55
N HIS A 185 9.37 -6.20 21.46
CA HIS A 185 9.59 -7.58 21.90
C HIS A 185 9.28 -8.62 20.83
N ARG A 186 8.33 -8.35 19.94
CA ARG A 186 7.95 -9.25 18.84
C ARG A 186 8.97 -9.22 17.71
N ASP A 187 9.41 -8.03 17.31
CA ASP A 187 10.16 -7.83 16.08
C ASP A 187 11.66 -7.55 16.33
N GLY A 188 12.08 -7.35 17.59
CA GLY A 188 13.48 -7.17 17.99
C GLY A 188 14.11 -5.84 17.56
N ILE A 189 13.29 -4.88 17.13
CA ILE A 189 13.74 -3.60 16.57
C ILE A 189 13.22 -2.45 17.45
N TRP A 190 14.08 -1.48 17.74
CA TRP A 190 13.73 -0.24 18.45
C TRP A 190 14.04 0.98 17.56
N PRO A 191 13.04 1.70 17.04
CA PRO A 191 13.24 2.86 16.17
C PRO A 191 13.87 4.03 16.94
N SER A 192 14.81 4.74 16.31
CA SER A 192 15.50 5.90 16.90
C SER A 192 14.55 7.01 17.36
N ASP A 193 13.43 7.17 16.66
CA ASP A 193 12.45 8.23 16.88
C ASP A 193 11.64 8.01 18.18
N TRP A 194 11.79 6.85 18.82
CA TRP A 194 11.17 6.53 20.11
C TRP A 194 12.09 6.79 21.31
N GLY A 195 13.30 7.32 21.05
CA GLY A 195 14.34 7.52 22.05
C GLY A 195 15.21 6.28 22.25
N PRO A 196 16.13 6.28 23.21
CA PRO A 196 16.97 5.12 23.51
C PRO A 196 16.12 3.95 24.05
N SER A 197 16.54 2.73 23.72
CA SER A 197 15.78 1.50 24.02
C SER A 197 15.70 1.21 25.53
N PRO A 198 14.73 0.38 25.98
CA PRO A 198 14.71 -0.16 27.34
C PRO A 198 16.09 -0.73 27.72
N GLY A 199 16.64 -0.30 28.87
CA GLY A 199 17.99 -0.67 29.35
C GLY A 199 19.12 0.30 29.01
N GLN A 200 18.93 1.26 28.09
CA GLN A 200 19.93 2.28 27.77
C GLN A 200 19.74 3.59 28.56
N LYS A 201 20.85 4.28 28.85
CA LYS A 201 20.86 5.55 29.59
C LYS A 201 20.03 6.62 28.86
N GLY A 202 18.98 7.13 29.51
CA GLY A 202 18.10 8.16 28.93
C GLY A 202 16.80 7.63 28.31
N CYS A 203 16.43 6.37 28.56
CA CYS A 203 15.18 5.76 28.07
C CYS A 203 13.95 6.62 28.40
N CYS A 204 13.11 6.87 27.39
CA CYS A 204 11.89 7.67 27.51
C CYS A 204 10.65 6.85 27.91
N VAL A 205 10.78 5.53 28.09
CA VAL A 205 9.69 4.65 28.50
C VAL A 205 9.39 4.86 29.99
N PRO A 206 8.12 5.03 30.39
CA PRO A 206 7.76 5.18 31.80
C PRO A 206 8.29 4.01 32.65
N PRO A 207 8.92 4.28 33.81
CA PRO A 207 9.50 3.24 34.67
C PRO A 207 8.49 2.20 35.14
N SER A 208 7.20 2.56 35.21
CA SER A 208 6.10 1.66 35.60
C SER A 208 5.81 0.54 34.60
N LEU A 209 6.30 0.63 33.36
CA LEU A 209 6.05 -0.35 32.29
C LEU A 209 7.26 -1.24 31.96
N LEU A 210 8.42 -0.99 32.57
CA LEU A 210 9.64 -1.77 32.37
C LEU A 210 9.64 -3.01 33.29
N LYS A 211 10.09 -4.16 32.79
CA LYS A 211 10.24 -5.39 33.60
C LYS A 211 11.63 -5.44 34.21
N ASN A 212 11.80 -6.18 35.32
CA ASN A 212 13.11 -6.34 35.99
C ASN A 212 14.21 -6.96 35.10
N SER A 213 13.85 -7.60 33.98
CA SER A 213 14.80 -8.08 32.96
C SER A 213 15.45 -6.96 32.14
N ASP A 214 14.87 -5.76 32.13
CA ASP A 214 15.29 -4.63 31.29
C ASP A 214 16.16 -3.62 32.09
N LEU A 215 16.40 -3.91 33.37
CA LEU A 215 17.20 -3.08 34.29
C LEU A 215 18.64 -3.60 34.47
N SER A 216 19.03 -4.69 33.81
CA SER A 216 20.33 -5.35 34.01
C SER A 216 21.45 -4.86 33.08
N SER A 217 21.64 -3.54 32.97
CA SER A 217 22.86 -2.95 32.41
C SER A 217 23.19 -1.59 33.02
N LEU A 218 23.02 -1.50 34.33
CA LEU A 218 23.55 -0.41 35.16
C LEU A 218 24.46 -1.01 36.25
N SER A 219 25.67 -1.38 35.81
CA SER A 219 26.88 -1.42 36.63
C SER A 219 27.99 -0.77 35.81
#